data_AF-A0A061QDY0-F1
#
_entry.id   AF-A0A061QDY0-F1
#
_cell.length_a   1.000
_cell.length_b   1.000
_cell.length_c   1.000
_cell.angle_alpha   90.00
_cell.angle_beta   90.00
_cell.angle_gamma   90.00
#
_symmetry.space_group_name_H-M   'P 1'
#
loop_
_entity.id
_entity.type
_entity.pdbx_description
1 polymer ?
#
loop_
_entity_poly.entity_id
_entity_poly.type
_entity_poly.pdbx_seq_one_letter_code
_entity_poly.pdbx_strand_id
1 'polypeptide(L)'
;MREAFKVLFCSALLSIYAFTSNAQQEDHQPNGLAGIWGGEMRLGGNALDINIEFEVNDTGAYEAHIVSEGDGQSTPITNVVFNPPSVIFQLNTSGLPLKFDGELTGKTLQGPLSVEMLDKVIGELVLRKKPEAQ
;
A
#
# COMPACT_ATOMS: atom_id res chain seq x y z
N MET A 1 45.59 -61.79 -35.96
CA MET A 1 45.08 -61.83 -34.57
C MET A 1 45.27 -60.43 -33.99
N ARG A 2 44.25 -59.58 -34.12
CA ARG A 2 43.23 -59.23 -33.10
C ARG A 2 43.73 -58.14 -32.13
N GLU A 3 43.48 -56.88 -32.53
CA GLU A 3 42.73 -55.83 -31.80
C GLU A 3 42.79 -55.83 -30.26
N ALA A 4 43.18 -54.70 -29.67
CA ALA A 4 42.59 -54.21 -28.41
C ALA A 4 42.86 -52.71 -28.20
N PHE A 5 42.05 -51.90 -28.89
CA PHE A 5 41.68 -50.54 -28.55
C PHE A 5 41.08 -50.52 -27.13
N LYS A 6 41.65 -49.73 -26.19
CA LYS A 6 40.98 -49.40 -24.92
C LYS A 6 40.97 -47.90 -24.72
N VAL A 7 40.01 -47.28 -25.39
CA VAL A 7 39.39 -46.03 -24.96
C VAL A 7 38.62 -46.33 -23.68
N LEU A 8 38.99 -45.66 -22.59
CA LEU A 8 38.20 -45.60 -21.37
C LEU A 8 37.61 -44.19 -21.28
N PHE A 9 36.43 -44.06 -21.91
CA PHE A 9 35.46 -43.01 -21.68
C PHE A 9 34.47 -43.56 -20.65
N CYS A 10 34.28 -42.89 -19.51
CA CYS A 10 33.00 -42.88 -18.78
C CYS A 10 33.05 -41.99 -17.53
N SER A 11 32.27 -40.91 -17.60
CA SER A 11 31.29 -40.50 -16.59
C SER A 11 31.77 -39.84 -15.29
N ALA A 12 31.66 -38.52 -15.24
CA ALA A 12 30.70 -37.87 -14.35
C ALA A 12 30.43 -36.43 -14.83
N LEU A 13 29.28 -36.26 -15.48
CA LEU A 13 28.56 -34.99 -15.50
C LEU A 13 28.30 -34.57 -14.05
N LEU A 14 28.75 -33.39 -13.63
CA LEU A 14 28.08 -32.69 -12.53
C LEU A 14 28.05 -31.19 -12.82
N SER A 15 26.87 -30.80 -13.30
CA SER A 15 26.25 -29.48 -13.35
C SER A 15 26.94 -28.38 -12.55
N ILE A 16 27.64 -27.49 -13.26
CA ILE A 16 27.87 -26.15 -12.73
C ILE A 16 26.55 -25.41 -12.90
N TYR A 17 25.88 -25.20 -11.76
CA TYR A 17 24.67 -24.43 -11.62
C TYR A 17 24.80 -23.11 -12.38
N ALA A 18 23.96 -22.91 -13.39
CA ALA A 18 23.66 -21.58 -13.87
C ALA A 18 23.11 -20.81 -12.66
N PHE A 19 23.92 -19.93 -12.08
CA PHE A 19 23.42 -18.92 -11.17
C PHE A 19 22.61 -17.96 -12.04
N THR A 20 21.36 -18.34 -12.32
CA THR A 20 20.36 -17.41 -12.84
C THR A 20 20.29 -16.31 -11.81
N SER A 21 20.92 -15.19 -12.13
CA SER A 21 20.65 -13.93 -11.47
C SER A 21 19.14 -13.73 -11.55
N ASN A 22 18.44 -14.09 -10.46
CA ASN A 22 17.16 -13.51 -10.14
C ASN A 22 17.47 -12.04 -9.90
N ALA A 23 17.60 -11.28 -10.99
CA ALA A 23 17.34 -9.87 -10.97
C ALA A 23 16.00 -9.76 -10.27
N GLN A 24 16.08 -9.24 -9.05
CA GLN A 24 14.99 -9.02 -8.14
C GLN A 24 13.80 -8.60 -8.98
N GLN A 25 12.70 -9.35 -8.89
CA GLN A 25 11.40 -8.84 -9.26
C GLN A 25 11.35 -7.45 -8.62
N GLU A 26 11.46 -6.41 -9.45
CA GLU A 26 10.89 -5.12 -9.12
C GLU A 26 9.48 -5.48 -8.73
N ASP A 27 9.25 -5.53 -7.42
CA ASP A 27 7.94 -5.56 -6.82
C ASP A 27 7.25 -4.37 -7.47
N HIS A 28 6.48 -4.66 -8.52
CA HIS A 28 5.60 -3.70 -9.14
C HIS A 28 4.60 -3.41 -8.03
N GLN A 29 4.99 -2.48 -7.15
CA GLN A 29 4.26 -2.09 -5.97
C GLN A 29 2.84 -1.89 -6.47
N PRO A 30 1.86 -2.72 -6.06
CA PRO A 30 0.62 -2.84 -6.81
C PRO A 30 -0.13 -1.50 -6.77
N ASN A 31 0.03 -0.76 -7.87
CA ASN A 31 -0.73 0.38 -8.33
C ASN A 31 -1.09 1.41 -7.25
N GLY A 32 -0.18 2.36 -7.00
CA GLY A 32 -0.47 3.66 -6.38
C GLY A 32 -1.30 3.64 -5.08
N LEU A 33 -1.91 4.78 -4.78
CA LEU A 33 -2.81 4.94 -3.63
C LEU A 33 -4.23 4.42 -3.92
N ALA A 34 -4.59 4.21 -5.19
CA ALA A 34 -5.93 3.84 -5.60
C ALA A 34 -6.42 2.51 -5.00
N GLY A 35 -7.73 2.41 -4.78
CA GLY A 35 -8.44 1.27 -4.22
C GLY A 35 -8.99 1.52 -2.81
N ILE A 36 -9.52 0.46 -2.19
CA ILE A 36 -10.12 0.52 -0.86
C ILE A 36 -9.09 0.16 0.21
N TRP A 37 -9.04 0.96 1.27
CA TRP A 37 -8.14 0.83 2.40
C TRP A 37 -8.95 0.77 3.69
N GLY A 38 -8.84 -0.33 4.43
CA GLY A 38 -9.54 -0.53 5.70
C GLY A 38 -8.58 -0.52 6.88
N GLY A 39 -8.98 0.06 7.99
CA GLY A 39 -8.19 0.01 9.21
C GLY A 39 -8.78 0.84 10.35
N GLU A 40 -7.92 1.35 11.22
CA GLU A 40 -8.31 1.96 12.48
C GLU A 40 -7.83 3.41 12.56
N MET A 41 -8.75 4.31 12.88
CA MET A 41 -8.49 5.68 13.27
C MET A 41 -8.56 5.79 14.79
N ARG A 42 -7.47 6.23 15.42
CA ARG A 42 -7.41 6.48 16.87
C ARG A 42 -7.49 7.97 17.15
N LEU A 43 -8.51 8.41 17.89
CA LEU A 43 -8.69 9.82 18.30
C LEU A 43 -8.98 9.89 19.79
N GLY A 44 -8.13 10.61 20.54
CA GLY A 44 -8.36 10.84 21.98
C GLY A 44 -8.53 9.55 22.81
N GLY A 45 -7.87 8.46 22.41
CA GLY A 45 -7.96 7.16 23.07
C GLY A 45 -9.11 6.24 22.58
N ASN A 46 -9.98 6.72 21.71
CA ASN A 46 -11.01 5.90 21.08
C ASN A 46 -10.53 5.38 19.72
N ALA A 47 -10.83 4.12 19.43
CA ALA A 47 -10.57 3.48 18.15
C ALA A 47 -11.85 3.47 17.30
N LEU A 48 -11.75 3.83 16.03
CA LEU A 48 -12.84 3.77 15.06
C LEU A 48 -12.37 3.00 13.82
N ASP A 49 -13.11 1.95 13.46
CA ASP A 49 -12.90 1.26 12.19
C ASP A 49 -13.34 2.15 11.03
N ILE A 50 -12.49 2.27 10.01
CA ILE A 50 -12.72 3.14 8.87
C ILE A 50 -12.29 2.45 7.58
N ASN A 51 -13.08 2.66 6.53
CA ASN A 51 -12.70 2.33 5.17
C ASN A 51 -12.58 3.61 4.36
N ILE A 52 -11.50 3.76 3.61
CA ILE A 52 -11.27 4.87 2.69
C ILE A 52 -11.09 4.31 1.29
N GLU A 53 -11.87 4.81 0.35
CA GLU A 53 -11.68 4.53 -1.06
C GLU A 53 -10.94 5.72 -1.69
N PHE A 54 -9.84 5.41 -2.38
CA PHE A 54 -9.08 6.37 -3.18
C PHE A 54 -9.28 6.04 -4.65
N GLU A 55 -9.65 7.05 -5.43
CA GLU A 55 -9.85 6.95 -6.87
C GLU A 55 -8.97 7.96 -7.60
N VAL A 56 -8.64 7.68 -8.85
CA VAL A 56 -7.94 8.62 -9.73
C VAL A 56 -8.98 9.18 -10.70
N ASN A 57 -9.13 10.51 -10.72
CA ASN A 57 -10.07 11.16 -11.62
C ASN A 57 -9.48 11.34 -13.04
N ASP A 58 -10.28 11.90 -13.95
CA ASP A 58 -9.91 12.11 -15.36
C ASP A 58 -8.67 13.02 -15.55
N THR A 59 -8.32 13.81 -14.54
CA THR A 59 -7.14 14.69 -14.56
C THR A 59 -5.87 14.03 -14.00
N GLY A 60 -5.99 12.79 -13.51
CA GLY A 60 -4.91 12.08 -12.83
C GLY A 60 -4.71 12.47 -11.36
N ALA A 61 -5.59 13.30 -10.80
CA ALA A 61 -5.58 13.66 -9.38
C ALA A 61 -6.32 12.60 -8.54
N TYR A 62 -5.93 12.47 -7.28
CA TYR A 62 -6.60 11.57 -6.34
C TYR A 62 -7.83 12.24 -5.73
N GLU A 63 -8.93 11.50 -5.71
CA GLU A 63 -10.13 11.79 -4.93
C GLU A 63 -10.30 10.67 -3.89
N ALA A 64 -10.87 11.00 -2.73
CA ALA A 64 -11.07 10.01 -1.70
C ALA A 64 -12.34 10.26 -0.90
N HIS A 65 -12.89 9.20 -0.34
CA HIS A 65 -14.05 9.26 0.53
C HIS A 65 -14.03 8.14 1.56
N ILE A 66 -14.61 8.41 2.72
CA ILE A 66 -14.85 7.41 3.75
C ILE A 66 -16.09 6.60 3.34
N VAL A 67 -15.95 5.28 3.31
CA VAL A 67 -17.01 4.32 2.99
C VAL A 67 -17.59 3.76 4.28
N SER A 68 -18.84 4.13 4.58
CA SER A 68 -19.59 3.61 5.73
C SER A 68 -20.22 2.25 5.39
N GLU A 69 -19.96 1.23 6.22
CA GLU A 69 -20.59 -0.09 6.08
C GLU A 69 -22.00 -0.05 6.70
N GLY A 70 -22.99 0.45 5.97
CA GLY A 70 -24.40 0.17 6.31
C GLY A 70 -25.44 1.20 5.91
N ASP A 71 -25.08 2.46 5.74
CA ASP A 71 -26.04 3.55 5.43
C ASP A 71 -25.84 4.17 4.04
N GLY A 72 -24.82 3.73 3.31
CA GLY A 72 -24.47 4.25 1.99
C GLY A 72 -24.02 5.72 2.02
N GLN A 73 -23.76 6.28 3.21
CA GLN A 73 -23.22 7.62 3.34
C GLN A 73 -21.73 7.58 3.03
N SER A 74 -21.28 8.49 2.17
CA SER A 74 -19.87 8.74 1.94
C SER A 74 -19.50 10.11 2.51
N THR A 75 -18.38 10.17 3.24
CA THR A 75 -17.83 11.44 3.71
C THR A 75 -16.64 11.80 2.83
N PRO A 76 -16.64 12.95 2.12
CA PRO A 76 -15.54 13.30 1.24
C PRO A 76 -14.27 13.58 2.04
N ILE A 77 -13.14 13.16 1.45
CA ILE A 77 -11.79 13.53 1.87
C ILE A 77 -11.26 14.52 0.84
N THR A 78 -10.72 15.63 1.31
CA THR A 78 -10.27 16.74 0.47
C THR A 78 -8.75 16.86 0.49
N ASN A 79 -8.21 17.59 -0.50
CA ASN A 79 -6.78 17.92 -0.56
C ASN A 79 -5.86 16.69 -0.51
N VAL A 80 -6.24 15.62 -1.20
CA VAL A 80 -5.42 14.41 -1.30
C VAL A 80 -4.19 14.68 -2.15
N VAL A 81 -3.02 14.60 -1.55
CA VAL A 81 -1.73 14.75 -2.21
C VAL A 81 -0.92 13.49 -1.96
N PHE A 82 -0.55 12.80 -3.04
CA PHE A 82 0.29 11.61 -2.98
C PHE A 82 1.62 11.87 -3.70
N ASN A 83 2.69 11.94 -2.92
CA ASN A 83 4.07 12.03 -3.38
C ASN A 83 4.84 10.85 -2.77
N PRO A 84 4.82 9.67 -3.42
CA PRO A 84 5.31 8.43 -2.81
C PRO A 84 6.65 8.59 -2.09
N PRO A 85 6.81 8.04 -0.87
CA PRO A 85 5.81 7.28 -0.12
C PRO A 85 4.80 8.14 0.65
N SER A 86 4.95 9.47 0.66
CA SER A 86 4.16 10.38 1.49
C SER A 86 2.74 10.61 0.95
N VAL A 87 1.76 10.63 1.86
CA VAL A 87 0.35 10.89 1.60
C VAL A 87 -0.14 11.94 2.60
N ILE A 88 -0.75 13.00 2.10
CA ILE A 88 -1.42 14.01 2.91
C ILE A 88 -2.86 14.11 2.44
N PHE A 89 -3.81 14.21 3.36
CA PHE A 89 -5.18 14.53 3.05
C PHE A 89 -5.89 15.14 4.24
N GLN A 90 -7.07 15.71 3.98
CA GLN A 90 -7.91 16.32 5.00
C GLN A 90 -9.25 15.61 5.07
N LEU A 91 -9.72 15.38 6.30
CA LEU A 91 -11.07 14.89 6.55
C LEU A 91 -11.77 15.80 7.55
N ASN A 92 -13.09 15.90 7.42
CA ASN A 92 -13.93 16.58 8.39
C ASN A 92 -14.74 15.53 9.14
N THR A 93 -14.44 15.33 10.42
CA THR A 93 -15.19 14.43 11.30
C THR A 93 -15.78 15.23 12.45
N SER A 94 -17.10 15.11 12.66
CA SER A 94 -17.81 15.81 13.73
C SER A 94 -17.58 17.34 13.75
N GLY A 95 -17.39 17.95 12.57
CA GLY A 95 -17.13 19.39 12.43
C GLY A 95 -15.70 19.83 12.78
N LEU A 96 -14.77 18.89 12.99
CA LEU A 96 -13.36 19.17 13.21
C LEU A 96 -12.54 18.87 11.94
N PRO A 97 -11.83 19.87 11.38
CA PRO A 97 -10.92 19.65 10.26
C PRO A 97 -9.66 18.96 10.76
N LEU A 98 -9.43 17.74 10.27
CA LEU A 98 -8.25 16.95 10.58
C LEU A 98 -7.37 16.82 9.35
N LYS A 99 -6.06 16.96 9.56
CA LYS A 99 -5.02 16.67 8.59
C LYS A 99 -4.37 15.33 8.93
N PHE A 100 -4.36 14.43 7.96
CA PHE A 100 -3.49 13.26 7.93
C PHE A 100 -2.19 13.60 7.21
N ASP A 101 -1.07 13.18 7.79
CA ASP A 101 0.27 13.34 7.21
C ASP A 101 1.04 12.05 7.48
N GLY A 102 1.11 11.16 6.49
CA GLY A 102 1.63 9.82 6.70
C GLY A 102 2.30 9.22 5.48
N GLU A 103 2.62 7.94 5.57
CA GLU A 103 3.43 7.23 4.58
C GLU A 103 2.80 5.89 4.19
N LEU A 104 2.93 5.57 2.91
CA LEU A 104 2.60 4.28 2.35
C LEU A 104 3.83 3.36 2.41
N THR A 105 3.74 2.30 3.21
CA THR A 105 4.73 1.23 3.29
C THR A 105 4.12 -0.09 2.83
N GLY A 106 4.44 -0.52 1.61
CA GLY A 106 3.88 -1.72 0.99
C GLY A 106 2.37 -1.59 0.79
N LYS A 107 1.58 -2.31 1.60
CA LYS A 107 0.10 -2.25 1.59
C LYS A 107 -0.49 -1.60 2.83
N THR A 108 0.31 -0.83 3.57
CA THR A 108 -0.10 -0.16 4.80
C THR A 108 0.11 1.34 4.68
N LEU A 109 -0.93 2.12 4.97
CA LEU A 109 -0.86 3.57 5.09
C LEU A 109 -0.91 3.93 6.58
N GLN A 110 0.08 4.68 7.07
CA GLN A 110 0.15 5.01 8.49
C GLN A 110 0.65 6.43 8.70
N GLY A 111 0.07 7.14 9.67
CA GLY A 111 0.54 8.47 10.06
C GLY A 111 -0.28 9.13 11.16
N PRO A 112 0.23 10.23 11.74
CA PRO A 112 -0.49 11.05 12.69
C PRO A 112 -1.74 11.72 12.08
N LEU A 113 -2.70 12.00 12.96
CA LEU A 113 -3.81 12.90 12.72
C LEU A 113 -3.64 14.15 13.59
N SER A 114 -3.72 15.31 12.95
CA SER A 114 -3.60 16.61 13.58
C SER A 114 -4.81 17.49 13.30
N VAL A 115 -5.12 18.42 14.20
CA VAL A 115 -6.10 19.48 13.90
C VAL A 115 -5.42 20.53 13.03
N GLU A 116 -5.93 20.75 11.82
CA GLU A 116 -5.27 21.56 10.77
C GLU A 116 -4.84 22.96 11.25
N MET A 117 -5.68 23.62 12.06
CA MET A 117 -5.40 24.98 12.54
C MET A 117 -4.47 25.04 13.76
N LEU A 118 -4.23 23.91 14.42
CA LEU A 118 -3.49 23.87 15.69
C LEU A 118 -2.17 23.13 15.59
N ASP A 119 -1.93 22.42 14.47
CA ASP A 119 -0.84 21.44 14.30
C ASP A 119 -0.70 20.47 15.49
N LYS A 120 -1.79 20.29 16.23
CA LYS A 120 -1.83 19.47 17.42
C LYS A 120 -2.18 18.06 16.99
N VAL A 121 -1.24 17.14 17.17
CA VAL A 121 -1.50 15.70 17.00
C VAL A 121 -2.52 15.27 18.05
N ILE A 122 -3.62 14.68 17.58
CA ILE A 122 -4.72 14.19 18.41
C ILE A 122 -4.94 12.68 18.26
N GLY A 123 -4.20 12.04 17.36
CA GLY A 123 -4.45 10.68 16.97
C GLY A 123 -3.50 10.12 15.94
N GLU A 124 -3.83 8.91 15.50
CA GLU A 124 -3.12 8.17 14.46
C GLU A 124 -4.14 7.47 13.57
N LEU A 125 -3.76 7.26 12.31
CA LEU A 125 -4.52 6.48 11.36
C LEU A 125 -3.63 5.38 10.80
N VAL A 126 -4.14 4.15 10.79
CA VAL A 126 -3.47 2.98 10.21
C VAL A 126 -4.46 2.26 9.30
N LEU A 127 -4.19 2.22 8.01
CA LEU A 127 -5.01 1.53 7.01
C LEU A 127 -4.21 0.45 6.29
N ARG A 128 -4.92 -0.57 5.81
CA ARG A 128 -4.38 -1.62 4.96
C ARG A 128 -5.19 -1.75 3.69
N LYS A 129 -4.52 -1.93 2.56
CA LYS A 129 -5.19 -2.13 1.26
C LYS A 129 -6.05 -3.39 1.34
N LYS A 130 -7.36 -3.27 1.10
CA LYS A 130 -8.27 -4.41 1.00
C LYS A 130 -8.00 -5.13 -0.32
N PRO A 131 -8.16 -6.47 -0.38
CA PRO A 131 -8.11 -7.20 -1.64
C PRO A 131 -9.28 -6.76 -2.52
N GLU A 132 -9.01 -6.48 -3.79
CA GLU A 132 -10.07 -6.31 -4.79
C GLU A 132 -10.82 -7.64 -4.94
N ALA A 133 -12.15 -7.60 -4.85
CA ALA A 133 -12.97 -8.78 -5.13
C ALA A 133 -12.84 -9.10 -6.64
N GLN A 134 -12.25 -10.26 -6.96
CA GLN A 134 -12.10 -10.77 -8.32
C GLN A 134 -13.39 -11.43 -8.82
#